data_AF-A0A961A822-F1
#
_entry.id   AF-A0A961A822-F1
#
_cell.length_a   1.000
_cell.length_b   1.000
_cell.length_c   1.000
_cell.angle_alpha   90.00
_cell.angle_beta   90.00
_cell.angle_gamma   90.00
#
_symmetry.space_group_name_H-M   'P 1'
#
loop_
_entity.id
_entity.type
_entity.pdbx_description
1 polymer ?
#
loop_
_entity_poly.entity_id
_entity_poly.type
_entity_poly.pdbx_seq_one_letter_code
_entity_poly.pdbx_strand_id
1 'polypeptide(L)'
;KVIAAVKEYGRMIKADELTAVYRDVGTASMGDFTNYIGALPVRNFTSGQQTGADERLRLGGDYIRELQVARGGQTAHACMPGCMIECSNVFVDKDGKEVSSPVEYETLGLMGTNCGLDDPDDLARVNAVANDLGIDTIETGAMIAVLMDAGVGRFGDVDFMLEVLDEVRRGTDKGRLYAQGTARVGEHLGIARVPVIKKQAISAYDPRVIEVTAITMMVTAQGADHTAGNVPRMQTFDKSTDEIVDASMEAQVVMAAADSPAACPTASTWTVSLSTALTT
;
A
#
# COMPACT_ATOMS: atom_id res chain seq x y z
N LYS A 1 8.28 -35.79 5.35
CA LYS A 1 8.58 -34.62 6.22
C LYS A 1 8.05 -33.32 5.59
N VAL A 2 8.54 -32.91 4.41
CA VAL A 2 8.08 -31.67 3.72
C VAL A 2 6.55 -31.58 3.53
N ILE A 3 5.93 -32.61 2.94
CA ILE A 3 4.45 -32.59 2.71
C ILE A 3 3.65 -32.49 4.02
N ALA A 4 4.17 -33.03 5.13
CA ALA A 4 3.50 -32.89 6.42
C ALA A 4 3.59 -31.45 6.94
N ALA A 5 4.76 -30.80 6.81
CA ALA A 5 4.94 -29.40 7.15
C ALA A 5 4.08 -28.47 6.28
N VAL A 6 3.99 -28.71 4.97
CA VAL A 6 3.12 -27.95 4.06
C VAL A 6 1.64 -28.08 4.47
N LYS A 7 1.18 -29.29 4.81
CA LYS A 7 -0.20 -29.50 5.28
C LYS A 7 -0.46 -28.79 6.60
N GLU A 8 0.50 -28.82 7.52
CA GLU A 8 0.37 -28.14 8.80
C GLU A 8 0.31 -26.63 8.64
N TYR A 9 1.25 -26.07 7.88
CA TYR A 9 1.25 -24.65 7.54
C TYR A 9 -0.04 -24.21 6.84
N GLY A 10 -0.59 -25.06 5.96
CA GLY A 10 -1.89 -24.80 5.35
C GLY A 10 -3.08 -24.86 6.30
N ARG A 11 -3.02 -25.64 7.38
CA ARG A 11 -4.02 -25.58 8.46
C ARG A 11 -3.89 -24.29 9.25
N MET A 12 -2.65 -23.88 9.54
CA MET A 12 -2.37 -22.62 10.23
C MET A 12 -2.99 -21.49 9.44
N ILE A 13 -2.59 -21.27 8.17
CA ILE A 13 -3.16 -20.22 7.30
C ILE A 13 -4.69 -20.18 7.37
N LYS A 14 -5.36 -21.32 7.18
CA LYS A 14 -6.85 -21.37 7.20
C LYS A 14 -7.48 -21.01 8.55
N ALA A 15 -6.74 -21.12 9.64
CA ALA A 15 -7.18 -20.76 10.98
C ALA A 15 -6.89 -19.29 11.33
N ASP A 16 -6.14 -18.54 10.49
CA ASP A 16 -5.90 -17.12 10.73
C ASP A 16 -7.15 -16.29 10.43
N GLU A 17 -7.48 -15.37 11.31
CA GLU A 17 -8.50 -14.38 11.02
C GLU A 17 -7.99 -13.33 10.02
N LEU A 18 -6.72 -12.93 10.09
CA LEU A 18 -6.17 -11.91 9.18
C LEU A 18 -6.04 -12.44 7.75
N THR A 19 -5.59 -13.69 7.55
CA THR A 19 -5.60 -14.25 6.18
C THR A 19 -7.01 -14.41 5.60
N ALA A 20 -8.03 -14.67 6.43
CA ALA A 20 -9.42 -14.69 5.98
C ALA A 20 -9.88 -13.30 5.51
N VAL A 21 -9.54 -12.25 6.26
CA VAL A 21 -9.78 -10.86 5.83
C VAL A 21 -9.09 -10.55 4.50
N TYR A 22 -7.81 -10.92 4.35
CA TYR A 22 -7.10 -10.70 3.09
C TYR A 22 -7.72 -11.44 1.91
N ARG A 23 -8.30 -12.63 2.13
CA ARG A 23 -9.02 -13.35 1.09
C ARG A 23 -10.32 -12.66 0.67
N ASP A 24 -11.03 -12.07 1.64
CA ASP A 24 -12.37 -11.54 1.40
C ASP A 24 -12.36 -10.11 0.86
N VAL A 25 -11.47 -9.25 1.36
CA VAL A 25 -11.43 -7.81 1.04
C VAL A 25 -10.06 -7.34 0.55
N GLY A 26 -9.10 -8.26 0.38
CA GLY A 26 -7.75 -7.93 -0.09
C GLY A 26 -6.96 -7.07 0.88
N THR A 27 -5.84 -6.53 0.39
CA THR A 27 -5.05 -5.56 1.16
C THR A 27 -5.79 -4.25 1.38
N ALA A 28 -6.77 -3.90 0.53
CA ALA A 28 -7.56 -2.67 0.61
C ALA A 28 -8.30 -2.47 1.95
N SER A 29 -8.54 -3.53 2.73
CA SER A 29 -8.98 -3.46 4.13
C SER A 29 -8.07 -2.58 5.02
N MET A 30 -6.78 -2.49 4.68
CA MET A 30 -5.87 -1.58 5.36
C MET A 30 -6.25 -0.11 5.14
N GLY A 31 -6.92 0.24 4.03
CA GLY A 31 -7.44 1.59 3.79
C GLY A 31 -8.55 1.98 4.74
N ASP A 32 -9.46 1.04 5.05
CA ASP A 32 -10.49 1.24 6.06
C ASP A 32 -9.85 1.46 7.45
N PHE A 33 -8.89 0.60 7.81
CA PHE A 33 -8.19 0.69 9.08
C PHE A 33 -7.38 1.99 9.22
N THR A 34 -6.55 2.34 8.24
CA THR A 34 -5.71 3.54 8.30
C THR A 34 -6.53 4.81 8.22
N ASN A 35 -7.65 4.84 7.48
CA ASN A 35 -8.59 5.96 7.56
C ASN A 35 -9.19 6.08 8.96
N TYR A 36 -9.60 4.97 9.58
CA TYR A 36 -10.17 5.01 10.92
C TYR A 36 -9.20 5.55 11.98
N ILE A 37 -7.93 5.11 11.96
CA ILE A 37 -6.92 5.55 12.94
C ILE A 37 -6.24 6.88 12.59
N GLY A 38 -6.56 7.49 11.44
CA GLY A 38 -5.94 8.74 11.02
C GLY A 38 -4.54 8.60 10.42
N ALA A 39 -4.23 7.46 9.81
CA ALA A 39 -2.93 7.14 9.23
C ALA A 39 -2.94 6.94 7.69
N LEU A 40 -4.07 7.23 7.03
CA LEU A 40 -4.19 7.12 5.57
C LEU A 40 -3.69 8.42 4.91
N PRO A 41 -2.73 8.40 3.97
CA PRO A 41 -2.26 9.62 3.33
C PRO A 41 -3.36 10.26 2.47
N VAL A 42 -3.69 11.52 2.76
CA VAL A 42 -4.65 12.30 1.99
C VAL A 42 -4.04 13.63 1.56
N ARG A 43 -4.12 13.90 0.25
CA ARG A 43 -3.62 15.12 -0.42
C ARG A 43 -2.16 15.44 -0.05
N ASN A 44 -1.22 14.67 -0.57
CA ASN A 44 0.21 14.74 -0.26
C ASN A 44 0.49 14.64 1.25
N PHE A 45 -0.04 13.64 1.97
CA PHE A 45 0.10 13.48 3.43
C PHE A 45 -0.32 14.72 4.26
N THR A 46 -1.24 15.55 3.76
CA THR A 46 -1.71 16.74 4.51
C THR A 46 -2.69 16.37 5.62
N SER A 47 -3.51 15.35 5.37
CA SER A 47 -4.45 14.75 6.34
C SER A 47 -4.24 13.23 6.40
N GLY A 48 -4.64 12.64 7.53
CA GLY A 48 -4.62 11.20 7.80
C GLY A 48 -5.96 10.49 7.53
N GLN A 49 -7.00 11.24 7.13
CA GLN A 49 -8.36 10.74 6.91
C GLN A 49 -8.98 11.42 5.68
N GLN A 50 -9.66 10.64 4.84
CA GLN A 50 -10.46 11.12 3.72
C GLN A 50 -11.93 11.31 4.13
N THR A 51 -12.45 10.40 4.96
CA THR A 51 -13.82 10.42 5.49
C THR A 51 -13.79 10.35 7.02
N GLY A 52 -14.88 10.75 7.67
CA GLY A 52 -15.01 10.61 9.13
C GLY A 52 -15.00 9.13 9.57
N ALA A 53 -14.77 8.87 10.86
CA ALA A 53 -14.70 7.51 11.41
C ALA A 53 -16.01 6.71 11.26
N ASP A 54 -17.16 7.40 11.23
CA ASP A 54 -18.49 6.80 11.05
C ASP A 54 -18.94 6.77 9.56
N GLU A 55 -18.12 7.31 8.66
CA GLU A 55 -18.41 7.38 7.22
C GLU A 55 -17.64 6.32 6.46
N ARG A 56 -18.33 5.66 5.53
CA ARG A 56 -17.72 4.62 4.70
C ARG A 56 -16.74 5.22 3.70
N LEU A 57 -15.51 4.73 3.72
CA LEU A 57 -14.49 5.06 2.73
C LEU A 57 -14.83 4.38 1.40
N ARG A 58 -15.15 5.17 0.36
CA ARG A 58 -15.44 4.63 -0.99
C ARG A 58 -14.26 3.87 -1.59
N LEU A 59 -13.05 4.35 -1.32
CA LEU A 59 -11.84 3.66 -1.74
C LEU A 59 -11.49 2.47 -0.84
N GLY A 60 -12.17 2.26 0.29
CA GLY A 60 -11.90 1.20 1.24
C GLY A 60 -12.21 -0.20 0.72
N GLY A 61 -11.63 -1.21 1.38
CA GLY A 61 -11.78 -2.61 1.02
C GLY A 61 -13.22 -3.08 1.06
N ASP A 62 -13.99 -2.68 2.09
CA ASP A 62 -15.40 -3.05 2.20
C ASP A 62 -16.22 -2.52 1.04
N TYR A 63 -16.01 -1.26 0.63
CA TYR A 63 -16.74 -0.66 -0.50
C TYR A 63 -16.35 -1.28 -1.84
N ILE A 64 -15.05 -1.40 -2.10
CA ILE A 64 -14.54 -2.01 -3.34
C ILE A 64 -15.02 -3.46 -3.46
N ARG A 65 -15.03 -4.22 -2.36
CA ARG A 65 -15.50 -5.60 -2.35
C ARG A 65 -16.96 -5.71 -2.78
N GLU A 66 -17.87 -4.97 -2.15
CA GLU A 66 -19.29 -4.98 -2.51
C GLU A 66 -19.51 -4.56 -3.97
N LEU A 67 -18.81 -3.51 -4.40
CA LEU A 67 -18.86 -3.00 -5.77
C LEU A 67 -18.46 -4.08 -6.78
N GLN A 68 -17.32 -4.74 -6.54
CA GLN A 68 -16.78 -5.74 -7.46
C GLN A 68 -17.59 -7.05 -7.45
N VAL A 69 -18.18 -7.45 -6.31
CA VAL A 69 -19.18 -8.54 -6.28
C VAL A 69 -20.34 -8.23 -7.20
N ALA A 70 -20.92 -7.03 -7.07
CA ALA A 70 -22.08 -6.63 -7.85
C ALA A 70 -21.79 -6.56 -9.36
N ARG A 71 -20.54 -6.29 -9.73
CA ARG A 71 -20.09 -6.18 -11.14
C ARG A 71 -19.54 -7.50 -11.71
N GLY A 72 -19.41 -8.56 -10.90
CA GLY A 72 -18.83 -9.84 -11.32
C GLY A 72 -17.31 -9.87 -11.39
N GLY A 73 -16.62 -8.95 -10.71
CA GLY A 73 -15.17 -8.95 -10.53
C GLY A 73 -14.69 -10.11 -9.66
N GLN A 74 -13.41 -10.46 -9.80
CA GLN A 74 -12.80 -11.49 -8.96
C GLN A 74 -12.17 -10.82 -7.74
N THR A 75 -12.62 -11.16 -6.55
CA THR A 75 -12.15 -10.53 -5.30
C THR A 75 -11.18 -11.40 -4.52
N ALA A 76 -10.95 -12.62 -5.00
CA ALA A 76 -10.00 -13.57 -4.45
C ALA A 76 -9.28 -14.24 -5.62
N HIS A 77 -8.00 -13.94 -5.78
CA HIS A 77 -7.16 -14.38 -6.87
C HIS A 77 -5.80 -14.85 -6.34
N ALA A 78 -5.38 -16.05 -6.73
CA ALA A 78 -4.09 -16.61 -6.34
C ALA A 78 -2.97 -16.03 -7.21
N CYS A 79 -1.98 -15.37 -6.60
CA CYS A 79 -0.81 -14.85 -7.32
C CYS A 79 0.08 -15.96 -7.91
N MET A 80 0.06 -17.16 -7.33
CA MET A 80 0.84 -18.33 -7.78
C MET A 80 0.13 -19.65 -7.44
N PRO A 81 0.46 -20.75 -8.14
CA PRO A 81 -0.05 -22.07 -7.80
C PRO A 81 0.22 -22.42 -6.33
N GLY A 82 -0.84 -22.78 -5.60
CA GLY A 82 -0.76 -23.18 -4.21
C GLY A 82 -0.88 -22.06 -3.18
N CYS A 83 -1.02 -20.79 -3.60
CA CYS A 83 -1.39 -19.72 -2.68
C CYS A 83 -2.80 -19.97 -2.12
N MET A 84 -2.91 -20.17 -0.80
CA MET A 84 -4.18 -20.43 -0.13
C MET A 84 -4.87 -19.15 0.39
N ILE A 85 -4.16 -18.02 0.37
CA ILE A 85 -4.67 -16.72 0.86
C ILE A 85 -5.51 -16.05 -0.22
N GLU A 86 -5.07 -16.09 -1.48
CA GLU A 86 -5.80 -15.52 -2.62
C GLU A 86 -6.10 -14.02 -2.47
N CYS A 87 -5.18 -13.24 -1.87
CA CYS A 87 -5.43 -11.83 -1.51
C CYS A 87 -5.55 -10.85 -2.68
N SER A 88 -5.19 -11.27 -3.90
CA SER A 88 -5.24 -10.43 -5.10
C SER A 88 -6.68 -10.30 -5.60
N ASN A 89 -6.94 -9.32 -6.45
CA ASN A 89 -8.24 -9.07 -7.06
C ASN A 89 -8.10 -8.72 -8.55
N VAL A 90 -9.20 -8.86 -9.29
CA VAL A 90 -9.39 -8.39 -10.66
C VAL A 90 -10.52 -7.39 -10.65
N PHE A 91 -10.17 -6.11 -10.76
CA PHE A 91 -11.12 -5.01 -10.77
C PHE A 91 -11.75 -4.88 -12.17
N VAL A 92 -13.07 -4.95 -12.21
CA VAL A 92 -13.86 -4.75 -13.44
C VAL A 92 -14.67 -3.46 -13.40
N ASP A 93 -14.92 -2.90 -14.57
CA ASP A 93 -15.82 -1.76 -14.74
C ASP A 93 -17.30 -2.16 -14.55
N LYS A 94 -18.20 -1.19 -14.69
CA LYS A 94 -19.65 -1.39 -14.61
C LYS A 94 -20.21 -2.39 -15.63
N ASP A 95 -19.49 -2.64 -16.73
CA ASP A 95 -19.89 -3.54 -17.81
C ASP A 95 -19.24 -4.94 -17.64
N GLY A 96 -18.52 -5.16 -16.51
CA GLY A 96 -17.86 -6.41 -16.18
C GLY A 96 -16.54 -6.63 -16.93
N LYS A 97 -16.01 -5.60 -17.60
CA LYS A 97 -14.74 -5.69 -18.31
C LYS A 97 -13.59 -5.39 -17.35
N GLU A 98 -12.55 -6.23 -17.38
CA GLU A 98 -11.34 -6.02 -16.61
C GLU A 98 -10.69 -4.67 -16.93
N VAL A 99 -10.36 -3.93 -15.87
CA VAL A 99 -9.66 -2.64 -15.93
C VAL A 99 -8.26 -2.79 -15.37
N SER A 100 -8.12 -3.36 -14.18
CA SER A 100 -6.84 -3.48 -13.49
C SER A 100 -6.82 -4.70 -12.58
N SER A 101 -5.67 -5.37 -12.54
CA SER A 101 -5.42 -6.53 -11.70
C SER A 101 -3.98 -6.49 -11.18
N PRO A 102 -3.74 -6.35 -9.85
CA PRO A 102 -4.67 -5.99 -8.77
C PRO A 102 -4.81 -4.48 -8.50
N VAL A 103 -5.84 -4.11 -7.74
CA VAL A 103 -5.90 -2.84 -6.98
C VAL A 103 -5.52 -3.14 -5.54
N GLU A 104 -4.32 -2.73 -5.12
CA GLU A 104 -3.76 -2.95 -3.77
C GLU A 104 -3.89 -1.70 -2.90
N TYR A 105 -3.77 -1.87 -1.57
CA TYR A 105 -3.82 -0.78 -0.59
C TYR A 105 -2.86 0.37 -0.89
N GLU A 106 -1.62 0.07 -1.27
CA GLU A 106 -0.61 1.09 -1.54
C GLU A 106 -0.98 1.98 -2.71
N THR A 107 -1.49 1.39 -3.79
CA THR A 107 -1.99 2.14 -4.95
C THR A 107 -3.18 3.01 -4.57
N LEU A 108 -4.13 2.46 -3.80
CA LEU A 108 -5.26 3.19 -3.26
C LEU A 108 -4.81 4.38 -2.41
N GLY A 109 -3.84 4.18 -1.53
CA GLY A 109 -3.30 5.22 -0.66
C GLY A 109 -2.58 6.30 -1.46
N LEU A 110 -1.61 5.94 -2.30
CA LEU A 110 -0.69 6.90 -2.92
C LEU A 110 -1.19 7.48 -4.25
N MET A 111 -1.89 6.70 -5.07
CA MET A 111 -2.48 7.18 -6.32
C MET A 111 -3.94 7.59 -6.16
N GLY A 112 -4.62 7.10 -5.11
CA GLY A 112 -5.99 7.49 -4.79
C GLY A 112 -6.05 8.67 -3.83
N THR A 113 -6.10 8.37 -2.54
CA THR A 113 -6.44 9.33 -1.47
C THR A 113 -5.37 10.42 -1.35
N ASN A 114 -4.10 10.08 -1.53
CA ASN A 114 -2.98 11.01 -1.50
C ASN A 114 -2.98 11.97 -2.70
N CYS A 115 -3.56 11.57 -3.83
CA CYS A 115 -3.82 12.45 -4.99
C CYS A 115 -5.23 13.08 -4.94
N GLY A 116 -6.03 12.76 -3.92
CA GLY A 116 -7.35 13.32 -3.69
C GLY A 116 -8.49 12.67 -4.49
N LEU A 117 -8.28 11.51 -5.11
CA LEU A 117 -9.36 10.73 -5.71
C LEU A 117 -10.24 10.10 -4.61
N ASP A 118 -11.53 9.97 -4.88
CA ASP A 118 -12.53 9.30 -4.01
C ASP A 118 -13.42 8.29 -4.76
N ASP A 119 -13.18 8.11 -6.07
CA ASP A 119 -13.89 7.15 -6.91
C ASP A 119 -13.01 5.93 -7.24
N PRO A 120 -13.44 4.70 -6.91
CA PRO A 120 -12.71 3.47 -7.26
C PRO A 120 -12.48 3.28 -8.75
N ASP A 121 -13.38 3.73 -9.62
CA ASP A 121 -13.23 3.60 -11.08
C ASP A 121 -12.14 4.52 -11.60
N ASP A 122 -12.02 5.74 -11.07
CA ASP A 122 -10.92 6.64 -11.42
C ASP A 122 -9.58 6.10 -10.92
N LEU A 123 -9.52 5.60 -9.68
CA LEU A 123 -8.33 4.92 -9.17
C LEU A 123 -7.92 3.74 -10.08
N ALA A 124 -8.87 2.88 -10.44
CA ALA A 124 -8.60 1.72 -11.29
C ALA A 124 -8.09 2.12 -12.69
N ARG A 125 -8.62 3.20 -13.26
CA ARG A 125 -8.16 3.75 -14.55
C ARG A 125 -6.72 4.23 -14.49
N VAL A 126 -6.36 5.01 -13.46
CA VAL A 126 -4.97 5.50 -13.33
C VAL A 126 -4.02 4.34 -13.00
N ASN A 127 -4.43 3.40 -12.15
CA ASN A 127 -3.66 2.18 -11.85
C ASN A 127 -3.41 1.34 -13.11
N ALA A 128 -4.41 1.18 -13.98
CA ALA A 128 -4.25 0.44 -15.23
C ALA A 128 -3.14 1.02 -16.11
N VAL A 129 -3.02 2.36 -16.18
CA VAL A 129 -1.95 3.02 -16.94
C VAL A 129 -0.59 2.82 -16.28
N ALA A 130 -0.51 2.90 -14.95
CA ALA A 130 0.73 2.63 -14.22
C ALA A 130 1.21 1.18 -14.40
N ASN A 131 0.30 0.21 -14.34
CA ASN A 131 0.58 -1.19 -14.60
C ASN A 131 1.10 -1.42 -16.03
N ASP A 132 0.46 -0.81 -17.04
CA ASP A 132 0.90 -0.93 -18.44
C ASP A 132 2.28 -0.27 -18.68
N LEU A 133 2.59 0.80 -17.94
CA LEU A 133 3.92 1.43 -17.97
C LEU A 133 4.98 0.63 -17.21
N GLY A 134 4.59 -0.27 -16.32
CA GLY A 134 5.51 -1.01 -15.46
C GLY A 134 6.24 -0.11 -14.44
N ILE A 135 5.53 0.87 -13.88
CA ILE A 135 6.07 1.82 -12.90
C ILE A 135 5.46 1.62 -11.52
N ASP A 136 6.22 1.98 -10.48
CA ASP A 136 5.76 1.88 -9.10
C ASP A 136 4.67 2.91 -8.79
N THR A 137 3.50 2.41 -8.35
CA THR A 137 2.35 3.24 -7.98
C THR A 137 2.59 4.10 -6.74
N ILE A 138 3.44 3.67 -5.81
CA ILE A 138 3.78 4.44 -4.60
C ILE A 138 4.56 5.69 -4.98
N GLU A 139 5.74 5.50 -5.61
CA GLU A 139 6.60 6.59 -6.05
C GLU A 139 5.89 7.53 -7.02
N THR A 140 5.13 6.98 -7.97
CA THR A 140 4.41 7.77 -8.98
C THR A 140 3.28 8.58 -8.34
N GLY A 141 2.47 7.96 -7.47
CA GLY A 141 1.38 8.65 -6.76
C GLY A 141 1.88 9.76 -5.85
N ALA A 142 2.95 9.50 -5.08
CA ALA A 142 3.58 10.53 -4.25
C ALA A 142 4.14 11.69 -5.08
N MET A 143 4.78 11.40 -6.22
CA MET A 143 5.27 12.43 -7.14
C MET A 143 4.13 13.29 -7.73
N ILE A 144 3.03 12.65 -8.16
CA ILE A 144 1.83 13.36 -8.64
C ILE A 144 1.21 14.22 -7.53
N ALA A 145 1.13 13.71 -6.31
CA ALA A 145 0.63 14.49 -5.17
C ALA A 145 1.50 15.72 -4.88
N VAL A 146 2.82 15.63 -5.02
CA VAL A 146 3.73 16.79 -4.93
C VAL A 146 3.48 17.80 -6.05
N LEU A 147 3.22 17.35 -7.29
CA LEU A 147 2.84 18.25 -8.40
C LEU A 147 1.53 19.00 -8.08
N MET A 148 0.54 18.30 -7.51
CA MET A 148 -0.74 18.90 -7.11
C MET A 148 -0.56 19.89 -5.95
N ASP A 149 0.25 19.56 -4.95
CA ASP A 149 0.56 20.44 -3.82
C ASP A 149 1.32 21.72 -4.27
N ALA A 150 2.14 21.60 -5.31
CA ALA A 150 2.80 22.72 -5.98
C ALA A 150 1.88 23.57 -6.86
N GLY A 151 0.61 23.17 -7.04
CA GLY A 151 -0.36 23.87 -7.88
C GLY A 151 -0.21 23.63 -9.38
N VAL A 152 0.56 22.61 -9.80
CA VAL A 152 0.68 22.22 -11.22
C VAL A 152 -0.61 21.55 -11.71
N GLY A 153 -1.30 20.84 -10.81
CA GLY A 153 -2.63 20.27 -11.02
C GLY A 153 -3.49 20.44 -9.77
N ARG A 154 -4.76 20.03 -9.82
CA ARG A 154 -5.64 20.03 -8.65
C ARG A 154 -5.72 18.62 -8.07
N PHE A 155 -5.79 18.52 -6.74
CA PHE A 155 -6.16 17.26 -6.09
C PHE A 155 -7.52 16.77 -6.59
N GLY A 156 -7.61 15.48 -6.90
CA GLY A 156 -8.80 14.83 -7.47
C GLY A 156 -8.94 14.94 -9.00
N ASP A 157 -7.99 15.59 -9.69
CA ASP A 157 -8.05 15.75 -11.14
C ASP A 157 -7.47 14.52 -11.86
N VAL A 158 -8.33 13.55 -12.17
CA VAL A 158 -7.94 12.28 -12.81
C VAL A 158 -7.32 12.48 -14.19
N ASP A 159 -7.80 13.47 -14.96
CA ASP A 159 -7.28 13.75 -16.31
C ASP A 159 -5.86 14.31 -16.22
N PHE A 160 -5.57 15.16 -15.23
CA PHE A 160 -4.20 15.61 -14.96
C PHE A 160 -3.28 14.44 -14.58
N MET A 161 -3.74 13.50 -13.76
CA MET A 161 -2.95 12.31 -13.42
C MET A 161 -2.61 11.49 -14.67
N LEU A 162 -3.58 11.28 -15.56
CA LEU A 162 -3.39 10.58 -16.83
C LEU A 162 -2.45 11.35 -17.78
N GLU A 163 -2.52 12.68 -17.81
CA GLU A 163 -1.60 13.52 -18.58
C GLU A 163 -0.16 13.36 -18.07
N VAL A 164 0.06 13.37 -16.74
CA VAL A 164 1.40 13.16 -16.15
C VAL A 164 1.97 11.79 -16.57
N LEU A 165 1.15 10.74 -16.55
CA LEU A 165 1.54 9.41 -16.98
C LEU A 165 1.83 9.34 -18.49
N ASP A 166 1.06 10.03 -19.32
CA ASP A 166 1.31 10.12 -20.77
C ASP A 166 2.61 10.89 -21.08
N GLU A 167 2.90 11.97 -20.34
CA GLU A 167 4.16 12.71 -20.47
C GLU A 167 5.36 11.79 -20.16
N VAL A 168 5.26 10.96 -19.09
CA VAL A 168 6.26 9.93 -18.77
C VAL A 168 6.38 8.91 -19.91
N ARG A 169 5.25 8.38 -20.41
CA ARG A 169 5.21 7.42 -21.52
C ARG A 169 5.92 7.93 -22.77
N ARG A 170 5.66 9.20 -23.11
CA ARG A 170 6.21 9.87 -24.30
C ARG A 170 7.64 10.35 -24.11
N GLY A 171 8.14 10.37 -22.87
CA GLY A 171 9.48 10.85 -22.56
C GLY A 171 9.69 12.32 -22.91
N THR A 172 8.65 13.14 -22.77
CA THR A 172 8.74 14.60 -22.99
C THR A 172 9.69 15.25 -21.98
N ASP A 173 10.00 16.54 -22.13
CA ASP A 173 10.85 17.25 -21.16
C ASP A 173 10.28 17.19 -19.74
N LYS A 174 8.95 17.35 -19.60
CA LYS A 174 8.24 17.14 -18.34
C LYS A 174 8.28 15.68 -17.89
N GLY A 175 7.99 14.75 -18.80
CA GLY A 175 8.01 13.31 -18.51
C GLY A 175 9.37 12.82 -17.98
N ARG A 176 10.47 13.31 -18.56
CA ARG A 176 11.83 12.99 -18.09
C ARG A 176 12.12 13.56 -16.71
N LEU A 177 11.55 14.72 -16.36
CA LEU A 177 11.60 15.26 -15.00
C LEU A 177 10.75 14.42 -14.05
N TYR A 178 9.51 14.08 -14.41
CA TYR A 178 8.59 13.30 -13.58
C TYR A 178 9.13 11.90 -13.29
N ALA A 179 9.78 11.27 -14.27
CA ALA A 179 10.46 9.98 -14.13
C ALA A 179 11.68 10.00 -13.19
N GLN A 180 12.10 11.18 -12.69
CA GLN A 180 13.19 11.28 -11.71
C GLN A 180 12.77 10.95 -10.27
N GLY A 181 11.46 10.78 -10.02
CA GLY A 181 10.90 10.44 -8.70
C GLY A 181 10.53 11.65 -7.85
N THR A 182 9.78 11.40 -6.77
CA THR A 182 9.18 12.38 -5.87
C THR A 182 10.21 13.36 -5.32
N ALA A 183 11.38 12.85 -4.88
CA ALA A 183 12.43 13.67 -4.28
C ALA A 183 12.95 14.75 -5.24
N ARG A 184 13.27 14.37 -6.47
CA ARG A 184 13.86 15.27 -7.47
C ARG A 184 12.82 16.21 -8.07
N VAL A 185 11.59 15.76 -8.26
CA VAL A 185 10.47 16.63 -8.67
C VAL A 185 10.19 17.68 -7.60
N GLY A 186 10.13 17.29 -6.33
CA GLY A 186 9.96 18.23 -5.22
C GLY A 186 11.08 19.27 -5.12
N GLU A 187 12.33 18.84 -5.28
CA GLU A 187 13.50 19.74 -5.34
C GLU A 187 13.41 20.72 -6.52
N HIS A 188 13.06 20.25 -7.72
CA HIS A 188 12.91 21.08 -8.91
C HIS A 188 11.83 22.16 -8.75
N LEU A 189 10.73 21.83 -8.06
CA LEU A 189 9.61 22.74 -7.81
C LEU A 189 9.84 23.65 -6.60
N GLY A 190 10.93 23.47 -5.85
CA GLY A 190 11.21 24.24 -4.63
C GLY A 190 10.24 23.95 -3.49
N ILE A 191 9.65 22.76 -3.44
CA ILE A 191 8.69 22.36 -2.41
C ILE A 191 9.43 21.97 -1.14
N ALA A 192 9.08 22.60 -0.02
CA ALA A 192 9.71 22.32 1.27
C ALA A 192 9.32 20.96 1.86
N ARG A 193 8.12 20.48 1.56
CA ARG A 193 7.53 19.27 2.14
C ARG A 193 7.39 18.18 1.10
N VAL A 194 8.42 17.34 1.02
CA VAL A 194 8.49 16.21 0.10
C VAL A 194 8.51 14.92 0.93
N PRO A 195 7.45 14.07 0.87
CA PRO A 195 7.31 12.90 1.75
C PRO A 195 8.21 11.74 1.28
N VAL A 196 9.51 11.87 1.50
CA VAL A 196 10.51 10.88 1.08
C VAL A 196 11.47 10.51 2.22
N ILE A 197 11.92 9.26 2.22
CA ILE A 197 13.04 8.77 3.04
C ILE A 197 14.08 8.20 2.09
N LYS A 198 15.36 8.59 2.27
CA LYS A 198 16.46 8.20 1.34
C LYS A 198 16.13 8.47 -0.13
N LYS A 199 15.38 9.54 -0.40
CA LYS A 199 14.88 9.98 -1.72
C LYS A 199 13.84 9.06 -2.39
N GLN A 200 13.29 8.10 -1.66
CA GLN A 200 12.16 7.26 -2.08
C GLN A 200 10.89 7.71 -1.36
N ALA A 201 9.75 7.70 -2.04
CA ALA A 201 8.45 8.07 -1.48
C ALA A 201 8.07 7.17 -0.29
N ILE A 202 7.51 7.79 0.75
CA ILE A 202 6.93 7.09 1.89
C ILE A 202 5.70 6.30 1.42
N SER A 203 5.60 5.04 1.82
CA SER A 203 4.44 4.17 1.59
C SER A 203 3.16 4.67 2.28
N ALA A 204 2.03 3.99 2.08
CA ALA A 204 0.70 4.45 2.49
C ALA A 204 0.46 4.43 4.01
N TYR A 205 1.52 4.41 4.83
CA TYR A 205 1.46 4.43 6.28
C TYR A 205 1.99 5.77 6.78
N ASP A 206 1.09 6.62 7.30
CA ASP A 206 1.49 7.92 7.84
C ASP A 206 2.45 7.74 9.03
N PRO A 207 3.72 8.17 8.91
CA PRO A 207 4.72 7.94 9.95
C PRO A 207 4.44 8.73 11.24
N ARG A 208 3.52 9.70 11.22
CA ARG A 208 3.10 10.46 12.40
C ARG A 208 2.19 9.66 13.32
N VAL A 209 1.57 8.60 12.81
CA VAL A 209 0.66 7.73 13.57
C VAL A 209 1.22 6.32 13.70
N ILE A 210 1.87 5.80 12.64
CA ILE A 210 2.42 4.45 12.61
C ILE A 210 3.94 4.50 12.78
N GLU A 211 4.36 4.79 14.01
CA GLU A 211 5.75 5.10 14.34
C GLU A 211 6.70 3.90 14.15
N VAL A 212 6.26 2.68 14.47
CA VAL A 212 7.10 1.48 14.32
C VAL A 212 7.47 1.24 12.85
N THR A 213 6.50 1.31 11.93
CA THR A 213 6.77 1.21 10.48
C THR A 213 7.60 2.39 9.99
N ALA A 214 7.43 3.59 10.56
CA ALA A 214 8.27 4.74 10.23
C ALA A 214 9.76 4.47 10.55
N ILE A 215 10.05 3.89 11.72
CA ILE A 215 11.42 3.49 12.09
C ILE A 215 11.97 2.50 11.07
N THR A 216 11.18 1.47 10.71
CA THR A 216 11.57 0.50 9.69
C THR A 216 12.01 1.19 8.40
N MET A 217 11.16 2.06 7.83
CA MET A 217 11.45 2.79 6.58
C MET A 217 12.70 3.70 6.71
N MET A 218 12.98 4.24 7.89
CA MET A 218 14.18 5.05 8.14
C MET A 218 15.46 4.20 8.14
N VAL A 219 15.44 3.01 8.74
CA VAL A 219 16.66 2.24 9.01
C VAL A 219 16.95 1.17 7.95
N THR A 220 15.94 0.57 7.33
CA THR A 220 16.10 -0.53 6.35
C THR A 220 16.96 -0.13 5.14
N ALA A 221 17.72 -1.08 4.60
CA ALA A 221 18.48 -0.89 3.37
C ALA A 221 17.59 -0.71 2.13
N GLN A 222 16.32 -1.15 2.18
CA GLN A 222 15.36 -1.05 1.08
C GLN A 222 14.89 0.40 0.82
N GLY A 223 15.08 1.31 1.76
CA GLY A 223 14.59 2.68 1.66
C GLY A 223 13.23 2.87 2.35
N ALA A 224 12.38 3.71 1.79
CA ALA A 224 11.08 4.08 2.37
C ALA A 224 10.01 2.97 2.21
N ASP A 225 10.37 1.74 2.55
CA ASP A 225 9.61 0.52 2.28
C ASP A 225 9.05 -0.08 3.57
N HIS A 226 7.72 -0.18 3.66
CA HIS A 226 7.04 -0.79 4.80
C HIS A 226 7.14 -2.32 4.81
N THR A 227 7.32 -2.95 3.65
CA THR A 227 7.38 -4.42 3.53
C THR A 227 8.60 -5.00 4.22
N ALA A 228 9.62 -4.16 4.44
CA ALA A 228 10.77 -4.46 5.27
C ALA A 228 10.43 -4.79 6.72
N GLY A 229 9.24 -4.42 7.22
CA GLY A 229 8.83 -4.58 8.61
C GLY A 229 7.65 -3.67 8.97
N ASN A 230 6.44 -4.15 8.74
CA ASN A 230 5.21 -3.38 8.89
C ASN A 230 4.48 -3.72 10.21
N VAL A 231 4.28 -2.73 11.07
CA VAL A 231 3.58 -2.92 12.37
C VAL A 231 2.50 -1.85 12.56
N PRO A 232 1.43 -1.84 11.73
CA PRO A 232 0.47 -0.75 11.68
C PRO A 232 -0.52 -0.72 12.85
N ARG A 233 -0.60 -1.80 13.64
CA ARG A 233 -1.60 -1.96 14.71
C ARG A 233 -1.07 -1.70 16.12
N MET A 234 0.24 -1.51 16.28
CA MET A 234 0.84 -1.27 17.60
C MET A 234 0.54 0.15 18.04
N GLN A 235 -0.17 0.30 19.16
CA GLN A 235 -0.32 1.58 19.84
C GLN A 235 0.98 1.91 20.57
N THR A 236 1.49 3.12 20.38
CA THR A 236 2.81 3.55 20.87
C THR A 236 2.76 4.64 21.93
N PHE A 237 1.59 5.25 22.18
CA PHE A 237 1.45 6.40 23.08
C PHE A 237 1.95 6.16 24.52
N ASP A 238 1.81 4.93 25.02
CA ASP A 238 2.22 4.52 26.37
C ASP A 238 3.54 3.73 26.38
N LYS A 239 4.26 3.70 25.25
CA LYS A 239 5.49 2.90 25.08
C LYS A 239 6.74 3.75 25.12
N SER A 240 7.82 3.17 25.63
CA SER A 240 9.15 3.74 25.55
C SER A 240 9.72 3.68 24.14
N THR A 241 10.69 4.54 23.81
CA THR A 241 11.41 4.49 22.53
C THR A 241 12.03 3.12 22.29
N ASP A 242 12.60 2.49 23.33
CA ASP A 242 13.24 1.19 23.22
C ASP A 242 12.24 0.11 22.80
N GLU A 243 11.03 0.09 23.38
CA GLU A 243 9.97 -0.86 22.98
C GLU A 243 9.54 -0.69 21.52
N ILE A 244 9.47 0.55 21.03
CA ILE A 244 9.08 0.86 19.64
C ILE A 244 10.19 0.41 18.68
N VAL A 245 11.45 0.64 19.03
CA VAL A 245 12.62 0.21 18.25
C VAL A 245 12.73 -1.31 18.22
N ASP A 246 12.53 -1.98 19.35
CA ASP A 246 12.57 -3.45 19.43
C ASP A 246 11.50 -4.09 18.55
N ALA A 247 10.27 -3.54 18.55
CA ALA A 247 9.21 -4.01 17.67
C ALA A 247 9.55 -3.82 16.18
N SER A 248 10.19 -2.70 15.81
CA SER A 248 10.64 -2.48 14.43
C SER A 248 11.74 -3.48 14.04
N MET A 249 12.69 -3.75 14.94
CA MET A 249 13.76 -4.72 14.70
C MET A 249 13.20 -6.15 14.54
N GLU A 250 12.28 -6.56 15.43
CA GLU A 250 11.64 -7.88 15.34
C GLU A 250 10.92 -8.07 14.00
N ALA A 251 10.13 -7.07 13.58
CA ALA A 251 9.44 -7.10 12.30
C ALA A 251 10.42 -7.20 11.12
N GLN A 252 11.55 -6.48 11.16
CA GLN A 252 12.59 -6.54 10.14
C GLN A 252 13.28 -7.89 10.05
N VAL A 253 13.61 -8.51 11.19
CA VAL A 253 14.20 -9.86 11.23
C VAL A 253 13.24 -10.88 10.63
N VAL A 254 11.97 -10.78 10.99
CA VAL A 254 10.90 -11.63 10.47
C VAL A 254 10.76 -11.49 8.95
N MET A 255 10.71 -10.27 8.42
CA MET A 255 10.54 -10.04 6.98
C MET A 255 11.79 -10.47 6.20
N ALA A 256 13.00 -10.20 6.72
CA ALA A 256 14.23 -10.70 6.12
C ALA A 256 14.27 -12.24 6.06
N ALA A 257 13.75 -12.92 7.09
CA ALA A 257 13.65 -14.37 7.12
C ALA A 257 12.60 -14.92 6.14
N ALA A 258 11.50 -14.19 5.90
CA ALA A 258 10.48 -14.54 4.91
C ALA A 258 10.94 -14.29 3.46
N ASP A 259 11.65 -13.18 3.22
CA ASP A 259 12.15 -12.79 1.91
C ASP A 259 13.29 -13.70 1.43
N SER A 260 14.13 -14.20 2.34
CA SER A 260 15.27 -15.08 2.03
C SER A 260 14.88 -16.34 1.21
N PRO A 261 13.81 -17.09 1.57
CA PRO A 261 13.28 -18.17 0.74
C PRO A 261 12.24 -17.72 -0.31
N ALA A 262 12.03 -16.41 -0.49
CA ALA A 262 10.96 -15.83 -1.30
C ALA A 262 9.55 -16.28 -0.87
N ALA A 263 9.32 -16.38 0.44
CA ALA A 263 8.00 -16.64 0.99
C ALA A 263 7.17 -15.35 0.99
N CYS A 264 5.87 -15.47 0.71
CA CYS A 264 4.97 -14.32 0.71
C CYS A 264 4.83 -13.73 2.14
N PRO A 265 5.08 -12.43 2.35
CA PRO A 265 4.99 -11.79 3.67
C PRO A 265 3.61 -11.90 4.33
N THR A 266 2.52 -11.88 3.57
CA THR A 266 1.16 -12.06 4.10
C THR A 266 0.91 -13.46 4.64
N ALA A 267 1.67 -14.45 4.17
CA ALA A 267 1.67 -15.79 4.72
C ALA A 267 2.61 -15.92 5.94
N SER A 268 3.42 -14.89 6.21
CA SER A 268 4.35 -14.80 7.33
C SER A 268 3.81 -13.97 8.49
N THR A 269 2.58 -13.46 8.45
CA THR A 269 1.95 -12.73 9.58
C THR A 269 1.93 -13.51 10.91
N TRP A 270 2.11 -14.83 10.84
CA TRP A 270 2.27 -15.75 11.96
C TRP A 270 3.57 -15.62 12.76
N THR A 271 4.62 -15.06 12.18
CA THR A 271 5.94 -15.04 12.82
C THR A 271 6.07 -14.03 13.97
N VAL A 272 5.14 -13.07 14.09
CA VAL A 272 5.05 -12.22 15.29
C VAL A 272 4.60 -13.04 16.51
N SER A 273 3.96 -14.19 16.30
CA SER A 273 3.71 -15.18 17.36
C SER A 273 4.85 -16.19 17.54
N LEU A 274 5.86 -16.24 16.66
CA LEU A 274 6.97 -17.22 16.75
C LEU A 274 8.11 -16.76 17.67
N SER A 275 8.09 -15.55 18.24
CA SER A 275 9.04 -15.16 19.29
C SER A 275 8.95 -16.04 20.54
N THR A 276 7.83 -16.76 20.72
CA THR A 276 7.69 -17.79 21.76
C THR A 276 8.16 -19.20 21.36
N ALA A 277 8.49 -19.46 20.09
CA ALA A 277 8.89 -20.80 19.62
C ALA A 277 10.37 -20.92 19.22
N LEU A 278 11.06 -19.80 18.98
CA LEU A 278 12.51 -19.78 18.70
C LEU A 278 13.37 -19.70 19.97
N THR A 279 12.75 -19.73 21.16
CA THR A 279 13.40 -19.73 22.48
C THR A 279 13.31 -21.08 23.22
N THR A 280 12.89 -22.15 22.52
CA THR A 280 12.93 -23.55 23.00
C THR A 280 13.63 -24.46 22.00
#